data_AF-A0A947EL54-F1
#
_entry.id   AF-A0A947EL54-F1
#
_cell.length_a   1.000
_cell.length_b   1.000
_cell.length_c   1.000
_cell.angle_alpha   90.00
_cell.angle_beta   90.00
_cell.angle_gamma   90.00
#
_symmetry.space_group_name_H-M   'P 1'
#
loop_
_entity.id
_entity.type
_entity.pdbx_description
1 polymer ?
#
loop_
_entity_poly.entity_id
_entity_poly.type
_entity_poly.pdbx_seq_one_letter_code
_entity_poly.pdbx_strand_id
1 'polypeptide(L)'
;GTTTPFKPIRKGTAHIIKQYKPIVVPIVIDGFRRSFDKKGLRIKKKNILQSLEVKAPLEIDYENESIQSIVEKIEYAIEQHPSFLKVVSKEELQEKEELNKQREW
;
A
#
# COMPACT_ATOMS: atom_id res chain seq x y z
N GLY A 1 9.20 -6.25 -1.62
CA GLY A 1 8.62 -4.94 -1.23
C GLY A 1 9.44 -3.76 -1.76
N THR A 2 8.83 -2.57 -1.75
CA THR A 2 9.44 -1.25 -2.03
C THR A 2 9.13 -0.31 -0.87
N THR A 3 10.06 0.60 -0.53
CA THR A 3 9.84 1.66 0.48
C THR A 3 9.42 2.99 -0.13
N THR A 4 9.41 3.06 -1.45
CA THR A 4 9.14 4.27 -2.24
C THR A 4 7.78 4.12 -2.89
N PRO A 5 6.87 5.10 -2.73
CA PRO A 5 5.53 5.10 -3.32
C PRO A 5 5.62 4.91 -4.83
N PHE A 6 4.67 4.13 -5.39
CA PHE A 6 4.51 3.92 -6.82
C PHE A 6 5.77 3.36 -7.53
N LYS A 7 6.75 2.84 -6.78
CA LYS A 7 7.84 2.09 -7.39
C LYS A 7 7.37 0.65 -7.62
N PRO A 8 7.74 0.04 -8.74
CA PRO A 8 7.30 -1.31 -9.07
C PRO A 8 7.76 -2.32 -8.01
N ILE A 9 6.96 -3.36 -7.80
CA ILE A 9 7.29 -4.41 -6.85
C ILE A 9 8.50 -5.21 -7.37
N ARG A 10 9.44 -5.50 -6.47
CA ARG A 10 10.59 -6.35 -6.80
C ARG A 10 10.12 -7.79 -7.10
N LYS A 11 10.51 -8.32 -8.27
CA LYS A 11 10.19 -9.68 -8.75
C LYS A 11 10.50 -10.79 -7.75
N GLY A 12 11.50 -10.62 -6.88
CA GLY A 12 11.85 -11.62 -5.85
C GLY A 12 10.69 -11.94 -4.90
N THR A 13 9.78 -11.00 -4.66
CA THR A 13 8.59 -11.22 -3.83
C THR A 13 7.69 -12.32 -4.44
N ALA A 14 7.46 -12.27 -5.75
CA ALA A 14 6.65 -13.25 -6.45
C ALA A 14 7.33 -14.63 -6.54
N HIS A 15 8.66 -14.69 -6.58
CA HIS A 15 9.39 -15.97 -6.52
C HIS A 15 9.19 -16.67 -5.16
N ILE A 16 9.28 -15.91 -4.06
CA ILE A 16 9.05 -16.44 -2.70
C ILE A 16 7.62 -16.96 -2.58
N ILE A 17 6.64 -16.19 -3.05
CA ILE A 17 5.23 -16.56 -3.03
C ILE A 17 5.00 -17.85 -3.84
N LYS A 18 5.60 -17.96 -5.04
CA LYS A 18 5.47 -19.15 -5.89
C LYS A 18 6.14 -20.39 -5.28
N GLN A 19 7.30 -20.22 -4.65
CA GLN A 19 8.05 -21.33 -4.05
C GLN A 19 7.37 -21.91 -2.80
N TYR A 20 6.90 -21.04 -1.91
CA TYR A 20 6.38 -21.47 -0.60
C TYR A 20 4.86 -21.57 -0.52
N LYS A 21 4.15 -21.11 -1.56
CA LYS A 21 2.68 -21.12 -1.67
C LYS A 21 1.96 -20.62 -0.41
N PRO A 22 2.36 -19.48 0.20
CA PRO A 22 1.74 -19.00 1.42
C PRO A 22 0.41 -18.31 1.13
N ILE A 23 -0.47 -18.22 2.14
CA ILE A 23 -1.64 -17.33 2.09
C ILE A 23 -1.14 -15.88 2.05
N VAL A 24 -1.52 -15.13 1.01
CA VAL A 24 -1.10 -13.74 0.82
C VAL A 24 -2.25 -12.80 1.17
N VAL A 25 -2.09 -12.00 2.22
CA VAL A 25 -3.08 -11.00 2.64
C VAL A 25 -2.58 -9.60 2.32
N PRO A 26 -3.25 -8.84 1.43
CA PRO A 26 -2.88 -7.47 1.11
C PRO A 26 -3.36 -6.49 2.19
N ILE A 27 -2.54 -5.47 2.44
CA ILE A 27 -2.85 -4.39 3.39
C ILE A 27 -2.53 -3.06 2.72
N VAL A 28 -3.47 -2.11 2.78
CA VAL A 28 -3.29 -0.74 2.32
C VAL A 28 -3.10 0.15 3.54
N ILE A 29 -2.04 0.97 3.54
CA ILE A 29 -1.73 1.90 4.63
C ILE A 29 -1.62 3.33 4.12
N ASP A 30 -2.20 4.28 4.84
CA ASP A 30 -2.05 5.72 4.58
C ASP A 30 -1.67 6.48 5.87
N GLY A 31 -1.08 7.66 5.72
CA GLY A 31 -0.70 8.54 6.82
C GLY A 31 0.66 8.23 7.46
N PHE A 32 1.15 6.99 7.35
CA PHE A 32 2.40 6.56 8.00
C PHE A 32 3.65 7.33 7.53
N ARG A 33 3.83 7.51 6.20
CA ARG A 33 4.98 8.26 5.66
C ARG A 33 4.97 9.74 6.06
N ARG A 34 3.79 10.31 6.27
CA ARG A 34 3.63 11.69 6.73
C ARG A 34 3.97 11.80 8.22
N SER A 35 3.63 10.76 8.99
CA SER A 35 3.78 10.69 10.44
C SER A 35 5.20 10.33 10.88
N PHE A 36 5.88 9.42 10.17
CA PHE A 36 7.17 8.84 10.57
C PHE A 36 8.24 9.00 9.49
N ASP A 37 9.51 8.95 9.91
CA ASP A 37 10.63 8.84 8.99
C ASP A 37 10.70 7.45 8.33
N LYS A 38 11.54 7.30 7.29
CA LYS A 38 11.65 6.04 6.54
C LYS A 38 12.09 4.85 7.42
N LYS A 39 12.75 5.13 8.55
CA LYS A 39 13.20 4.14 9.54
C LYS A 39 12.16 3.86 10.63
N GLY A 40 11.13 4.70 10.78
CA GLY A 40 10.14 4.63 11.85
C GLY A 40 10.65 5.07 13.23
N LEU A 41 11.88 5.57 13.35
CA LEU A 41 12.50 5.95 14.63
C LEU A 41 12.09 7.36 15.08
N ARG A 42 11.75 8.23 14.13
CA ARG A 42 11.42 9.64 14.41
C ARG A 42 10.04 9.98 13.87
N ILE A 43 9.28 10.70 14.68
CA ILE A 43 8.01 11.30 14.28
C ILE A 43 8.31 12.57 13.47
N LYS A 44 7.81 12.66 12.24
CA LYS A 44 7.95 13.82 11.35
C LYS A 44 6.90 14.89 11.64
N LYS A 45 5.64 14.48 11.76
CA LYS A 45 4.49 15.37 12.02
C LYS A 45 3.48 14.62 12.88
N LYS A 46 2.98 15.30 13.90
CA LYS A 46 1.91 14.80 14.79
C LYS A 46 0.54 15.16 14.18
N ASN A 47 -0.53 14.55 14.69
CA ASN A 47 -1.91 14.82 14.26
C ASN A 47 -2.17 14.52 12.77
N ILE A 48 -1.61 13.41 12.27
CA ILE A 48 -1.97 12.88 10.95
C ILE A 48 -2.81 11.64 11.17
N LEU A 49 -3.93 11.52 10.46
CA LEU A 49 -4.70 10.28 10.44
C LEU A 49 -3.88 9.16 9.80
N GLN A 50 -3.59 8.11 10.57
CA GLN A 50 -3.11 6.85 10.02
C GLN A 50 -4.29 5.93 9.79
N SER A 51 -4.38 5.33 8.60
CA SER A 51 -5.38 4.32 8.26
C SER A 51 -4.70 3.05 7.79
N LEU A 52 -5.32 1.92 8.11
CA LEU A 52 -4.88 0.60 7.70
C LEU A 52 -6.12 -0.20 7.31
N GLU A 53 -6.15 -0.66 6.06
CA GLU A 53 -7.21 -1.50 5.53
C GLU A 53 -6.64 -2.88 5.19
N VAL A 54 -7.15 -3.90 5.88
CA VAL A 54 -6.80 -5.30 5.61
C VAL A 54 -7.81 -5.84 4.61
N LYS A 55 -7.32 -6.31 3.47
CA LYS A 55 -8.16 -6.88 2.41
C LYS A 55 -8.26 -8.40 2.53
N ALA A 56 -9.17 -8.98 1.76
CA ALA A 56 -9.30 -10.43 1.67
C ALA A 56 -7.99 -11.07 1.15
N PRO A 57 -7.69 -12.32 1.55
CA PRO A 57 -6.58 -13.08 1.00
C PRO A 57 -6.66 -13.18 -0.54
N LEU A 58 -5.50 -13.15 -1.20
CA LEU A 58 -5.42 -13.31 -2.65
C LEU A 58 -5.53 -14.77 -3.07
N GLU A 59 -6.36 -15.02 -4.07
CA GLU A 59 -6.40 -16.27 -4.80
C GLU A 59 -5.33 -16.26 -5.90
N ILE A 60 -4.28 -17.04 -5.67
CA ILE A 60 -3.14 -17.18 -6.57
C ILE A 60 -3.08 -18.62 -7.05
N ASP A 61 -3.13 -18.83 -8.36
CA ASP A 61 -2.87 -20.13 -8.97
C ASP A 61 -1.36 -20.31 -9.17
N TYR A 62 -0.74 -21.03 -8.25
CA TYR A 62 0.72 -21.24 -8.23
C TYR A 62 1.24 -22.12 -9.37
N GLU A 63 0.38 -22.93 -10.01
CA GLU A 63 0.78 -23.86 -11.07
C GLU A 63 0.78 -23.16 -12.43
N ASN A 64 -0.28 -22.40 -12.73
CA ASN A 64 -0.47 -21.81 -14.05
C ASN A 64 -0.01 -20.35 -14.16
N GLU A 65 0.04 -19.59 -13.07
CA GLU A 65 0.40 -18.17 -13.16
C GLU A 65 1.91 -17.94 -13.38
N SER A 66 2.19 -16.99 -14.27
CA SER A 66 3.52 -16.45 -14.47
C SER A 66 3.89 -15.50 -13.32
N ILE A 67 5.19 -15.32 -13.11
CA ILE A 67 5.72 -14.42 -12.07
C ILE A 67 5.23 -12.98 -12.29
N GLN A 68 5.06 -12.57 -13.55
CA GLN A 68 4.55 -11.23 -13.89
C GLN A 68 3.09 -11.06 -13.49
N SER A 69 2.26 -12.08 -13.76
CA SER A 69 0.84 -12.05 -13.39
C SER A 69 0.63 -11.98 -11.87
N ILE A 70 1.43 -12.73 -11.10
CA ILE A 70 1.41 -12.65 -9.64
C ILE A 70 1.79 -11.25 -9.15
N VAL A 71 2.83 -10.65 -9.74
CA VAL A 71 3.23 -9.27 -9.40
C VAL A 71 2.08 -8.29 -9.68
N GLU A 72 1.45 -8.40 -10.85
CA GLU A 72 0.35 -7.53 -11.26
C GLU A 72 -0.85 -7.66 -10.32
N LYS A 73 -1.26 -8.89 -9.98
CA LYS A 73 -2.33 -9.13 -8.99
C LYS A 73 -2.03 -8.48 -7.64
N ILE A 74 -0.79 -8.59 -7.16
CA ILE A 74 -0.37 -7.96 -5.90
C ILE A 74 -0.41 -6.42 -6.04
N GLU A 75 0.06 -5.86 -7.15
CA GLU A 75 0.04 -4.41 -7.41
C GLU A 75 -1.38 -3.84 -7.43
N TYR A 76 -2.34 -4.57 -8.02
CA TYR A 76 -3.76 -4.21 -7.95
C TYR A 76 -4.32 -4.29 -6.53
N ALA A 77 -4.02 -5.38 -5.80
CA ALA A 77 -4.53 -5.59 -4.47
C ALA A 77 -4.11 -4.49 -3.47
N ILE A 78 -2.87 -4.01 -3.59
CA ILE A 78 -2.32 -2.94 -2.76
C ILE A 78 -2.53 -1.53 -3.33
N GLU A 79 -3.31 -1.38 -4.41
CA GLU A 79 -3.63 -0.09 -5.06
C GLU A 79 -2.41 0.68 -5.59
N GLN A 80 -1.32 -0.01 -5.89
CA GLN A 80 -0.11 0.60 -6.44
C GLN A 80 0.00 0.45 -7.95
N HIS A 81 -0.96 -0.20 -8.60
CA HIS A 81 -0.99 -0.28 -10.05
C HIS A 81 -1.06 1.12 -10.69
N PRO A 82 -0.32 1.40 -11.78
CA PRO A 82 -0.34 2.71 -12.44
C PRO A 82 -1.73 3.24 -12.81
N SER A 83 -2.71 2.35 -13.02
CA SER A 83 -4.11 2.72 -13.25
C SER A 83 -4.74 3.53 -12.10
N PHE A 84 -4.21 3.42 -10.89
CA PHE A 84 -4.68 4.16 -9.71
C PHE A 84 -3.96 5.50 -9.50
N LEU A 85 -3.10 5.95 -10.43
CA LEU A 85 -2.54 7.29 -10.45
C LEU A 85 -3.63 8.34 -10.73
N LYS A 86 -4.57 8.51 -9.79
CA LYS A 86 -5.51 9.63 -9.77
C LYS A 86 -4.79 10.81 -9.14
N VAL A 87 -4.80 11.94 -9.85
CA VAL A 87 -4.45 13.23 -9.25
C VAL A 87 -5.55 13.53 -8.23
N VAL A 88 -5.22 13.51 -6.95
CA VAL A 88 -6.14 13.87 -5.86
C VAL A 88 -6.65 15.29 -6.13
N SER A 89 -7.96 15.49 -6.11
CA SER A 89 -8.53 16.82 -6.37
C SER A 89 -8.20 17.77 -5.21
N LYS A 90 -8.25 19.09 -5.46
CA LYS A 90 -8.02 20.08 -4.38
C LYS A 90 -9.05 19.94 -3.26
N GLU A 91 -10.28 19.59 -3.60
CA GLU A 91 -11.41 19.43 -2.67
C GLU A 91 -11.16 18.23 -1.73
N GLU A 92 -10.76 17.08 -2.28
CA GLU A 92 -10.42 15.88 -1.49
C GLU A 92 -9.22 16.12 -0.53
N LEU A 93 -8.30 17.00 -0.91
CA LEU A 93 -7.20 17.41 -0.02
C LEU A 93 -7.69 18.27 1.14
N GLN A 94 -8.60 19.22 0.88
CA GLN A 94 -9.17 20.11 1.89
C GLN A 94 -10.01 19.33 2.91
N GLU A 95 -10.88 18.42 2.46
CA GLU A 95 -11.67 17.56 3.36
C GLU A 95 -10.79 16.72 4.29
N LYS A 96 -9.69 16.16 3.76
CA LYS A 96 -8.71 15.42 4.58
C LYS A 96 -8.04 16.29 5.62
N GLU A 97 -7.76 17.55 5.32
CA GLU A 97 -7.19 18.49 6.28
C GLU A 97 -8.20 18.87 7.36
N GLU A 98 -9.47 19.09 7.00
CA GLU A 98 -10.55 19.36 7.95
C GLU A 98 -10.81 18.18 8.90
N LEU A 99 -10.86 16.96 8.38
CA LEU A 99 -10.97 15.72 9.17
C LEU A 99 -9.81 15.53 10.16
N ASN A 100 -8.61 16.01 9.82
CA ASN A 100 -7.48 15.99 10.76
C ASN A 100 -7.67 17.04 11.87
N LYS A 101 -8.20 18.23 11.55
CA LYS A 101 -8.45 19.30 12.54
C LYS A 101 -9.57 18.97 13.52
N GLN A 102 -10.65 18.34 13.06
CA GLN A 102 -11.80 17.97 13.90
C GLN A 102 -11.46 16.93 14.98
N ARG A 103 -10.28 16.30 14.92
CA ARG A 103 -9.83 15.26 15.84
C ARG A 103 -8.68 15.73 16.73
N GLU A 104 -8.38 17.02 16.73
CA GLU A 104 -7.56 17.64 17.77
C GLU A 104 -8.38 17.65 19.07
N TRP A 105 -7.91 16.91 20.08
CA TRP A 105 -8.43 16.96 21.45
C TRP A 105 -7.71 18.06 22.24
#